data_AF-A0A6N9ULA1-F1
#
_entry.id   AF-A0A6N9ULA1-F1
#
_cell.length_a   1.000
_cell.length_b   1.000
_cell.length_c   1.000
_cell.angle_alpha   90.00
_cell.angle_beta   90.00
_cell.angle_gamma   90.00
#
_symmetry.space_group_name_H-M   'P 1'
#
loop_
_entity.id
_entity.type
_entity.pdbx_description
1 polymer ?
#
loop_
_entity_poly.entity_id
_entity_poly.type
_entity_poly.pdbx_seq_one_letter_code
_entity_poly.pdbx_strand_id
1 'polypeptide(L)'
;MQHAVRSRAAIRTGLTPVPRPRTPGVTSLIDADALRVLHRAARTLLDDLPDLTDRLVALLEEQEPAYRAAVTKDPTATWQEAHRSLRHSVASLLDPRGARDAARRCSWRIGAARAEQGLPLDALLHAFRLGGSLVWQRLVEETSRAAPEDVRLLVHVAADVWNFVDEHCTLVADAYRQTEWQIGRRRENRARLLAAGLLDGTGRIADLPEAARALDLPEQGRYVVVALTG
;
A
#
# COMPACT_ATOMS: atom_id res chain seq x y z
N MET A 1 68.93 -8.70 52.88
CA MET A 1 68.24 -8.29 54.13
C MET A 1 67.37 -7.09 53.80
N GLN A 2 66.13 -7.29 53.35
CA GLN A 2 64.89 -7.33 54.14
C GLN A 2 64.60 -6.04 54.95
N HIS A 3 63.61 -5.26 54.50
CA HIS A 3 62.38 -4.87 55.22
C HIS A 3 61.64 -3.78 54.39
N ALA A 4 60.54 -4.10 53.69
CA ALA A 4 59.16 -4.29 54.15
C ALA A 4 58.29 -3.03 53.94
N VAL A 5 57.77 -2.86 52.72
CA VAL A 5 56.69 -1.92 52.39
C VAL A 5 55.35 -2.62 52.67
N ARG A 6 54.59 -2.14 53.66
CA ARG A 6 53.20 -2.57 53.90
C ARG A 6 52.24 -1.68 53.11
N SER A 7 51.79 -2.15 51.94
CA SER A 7 50.63 -1.56 51.25
C SER A 7 49.33 -2.10 51.86
N ARG A 8 48.48 -1.20 52.37
CA ARG A 8 47.10 -1.50 52.77
C ARG A 8 46.25 -1.70 51.51
N ALA A 9 45.80 -2.93 51.28
CA ALA A 9 44.78 -3.24 50.30
C ALA A 9 43.41 -2.73 50.79
N ALA A 10 42.76 -1.86 50.00
CA ALA A 10 41.38 -1.49 50.20
C ALA A 10 40.49 -2.56 49.56
N ILE A 11 39.74 -3.30 50.39
CA ILE A 11 38.75 -4.27 49.95
C ILE A 11 37.58 -3.50 49.33
N ARG A 12 37.45 -3.58 48.01
CA ARG A 12 36.32 -3.03 47.26
C ARG A 12 35.24 -4.11 47.20
N THR A 13 34.34 -4.14 48.17
CA THR A 13 33.13 -4.98 48.14
C THR A 13 32.20 -4.46 47.05
N GLY A 14 32.29 -5.03 45.85
CA GLY A 14 31.30 -4.84 44.80
C GLY A 14 30.05 -5.65 45.14
N LEU A 15 28.98 -4.98 45.57
CA LEU A 15 27.65 -5.55 45.58
C LEU A 15 27.18 -5.65 44.13
N THR A 16 27.12 -6.87 43.58
CA THR A 16 26.44 -7.15 42.32
C THR A 16 24.94 -6.87 42.49
N PRO A 17 24.32 -6.00 41.68
CA PRO A 17 22.88 -5.79 41.77
C PRO A 17 22.17 -7.06 41.32
N VAL A 18 21.36 -7.65 42.22
CA VAL A 18 20.46 -8.76 41.91
C VAL A 18 19.48 -8.30 40.81
N PRO A 19 19.31 -9.04 39.70
CA PRO A 19 18.30 -8.72 38.70
C PRO A 19 16.92 -8.79 39.34
N ARG A 20 16.23 -7.65 39.46
CA ARG A 20 14.82 -7.64 39.88
C ARG A 20 13.97 -8.20 38.73
N PRO A 21 13.04 -9.13 38.99
CA PRO A 21 12.08 -9.53 37.98
C PRO A 21 11.27 -8.30 37.58
N ARG A 22 11.32 -7.94 36.29
CA ARG A 22 10.46 -6.90 35.72
C ARG A 22 9.03 -7.44 35.72
N THR A 23 8.20 -6.99 36.66
CA THR A 23 6.76 -7.12 36.52
C THR A 23 6.34 -6.36 35.25
N PRO A 24 5.63 -6.99 34.31
CA PRO A 24 5.08 -6.28 33.16
C PRO A 24 4.23 -5.10 33.66
N GLY A 25 4.48 -3.90 33.15
CA GLY A 25 3.66 -2.73 33.48
C GLY A 25 2.23 -2.94 32.99
N VAL A 26 1.25 -2.35 33.69
CA VAL A 26 -0.18 -2.44 33.34
C VAL A 26 -0.43 -2.07 31.87
N THR A 27 0.28 -1.08 31.32
CA THR A 27 0.22 -0.72 29.90
C THR A 27 0.67 -1.87 28.98
N SER A 28 1.75 -2.57 29.31
CA SER A 28 2.24 -3.71 28.52
C SER A 28 1.28 -4.91 28.55
N LEU A 29 0.48 -5.06 29.61
CA LEU A 29 -0.56 -6.09 29.70
C LEU A 29 -1.79 -5.68 28.89
N ILE A 30 -2.21 -4.42 28.98
CA ILE A 30 -3.30 -3.87 28.15
C ILE A 30 -2.95 -3.99 26.67
N ASP A 31 -1.71 -3.70 26.28
CA ASP A 31 -1.23 -3.85 24.91
C ASP A 31 -1.24 -5.33 24.46
N ALA A 32 -0.80 -6.25 25.34
CA ALA A 32 -0.84 -7.68 25.05
C ALA A 32 -2.28 -8.20 24.91
N ASP A 33 -3.20 -7.74 25.75
CA ASP A 33 -4.61 -8.13 25.72
C ASP A 33 -5.31 -7.59 24.48
N ALA A 34 -5.07 -6.33 24.14
CA ALA A 34 -5.56 -5.71 22.91
C ALA A 34 -5.05 -6.45 21.66
N LEU A 35 -3.76 -6.81 21.62
CA LEU A 35 -3.20 -7.62 20.54
C LEU A 35 -3.82 -9.03 20.48
N ARG A 36 -4.09 -9.67 21.61
CA ARG A 36 -4.79 -10.96 21.63
C ARG A 36 -6.20 -10.86 21.04
N VAL A 37 -6.94 -9.81 21.40
CA VAL A 37 -8.28 -9.54 20.87
C VAL A 37 -8.23 -9.28 19.36
N LEU A 38 -7.33 -8.40 18.92
CA LEU A 38 -7.09 -8.11 17.49
C LEU A 38 -6.76 -9.39 16.72
N HIS A 39 -5.83 -10.20 17.22
CA HIS A 39 -5.42 -11.43 16.55
C HIS A 39 -6.53 -12.48 16.49
N ARG A 40 -7.38 -12.57 17.51
CA ARG A 40 -8.55 -13.47 17.48
C ARG A 40 -9.51 -13.03 16.38
N ALA A 41 -9.91 -11.77 16.36
CA ALA A 41 -10.84 -11.24 15.36
C ALA A 41 -10.25 -11.30 13.94
N ALA A 42 -8.98 -10.96 13.76
CA ALA A 42 -8.30 -11.01 12.46
C ALA A 42 -8.22 -12.44 11.89
N ARG A 43 -8.08 -13.48 12.74
CA ARG A 43 -8.16 -14.88 12.28
C ARG A 43 -9.54 -15.21 11.74
N THR A 44 -10.61 -14.82 12.45
CA THR A 44 -11.98 -15.00 11.97
C THR A 44 -12.22 -14.27 10.64
N LEU A 45 -11.71 -13.05 10.47
CA LEU A 45 -11.80 -12.32 9.21
C LEU A 45 -11.05 -13.02 8.06
N LEU A 46 -9.94 -13.72 8.33
CA LEU A 46 -9.25 -14.51 7.32
C LEU A 46 -10.02 -15.77 6.93
N ASP A 47 -10.69 -16.41 7.88
CA ASP A 47 -11.56 -17.56 7.62
C ASP A 47 -12.77 -17.14 6.76
N ASP A 48 -13.33 -15.95 7.01
CA ASP A 48 -14.47 -15.37 6.28
C ASP A 48 -14.07 -14.40 5.15
N LEU A 49 -12.83 -14.51 4.64
CA LEU A 49 -12.29 -13.55 3.68
C LEU A 49 -13.09 -13.42 2.36
N PRO A 50 -13.69 -14.49 1.80
CA PRO A 50 -14.56 -14.35 0.63
C PRO A 50 -15.76 -13.41 0.86
N ASP A 51 -16.48 -13.56 1.98
CA ASP A 51 -17.62 -12.67 2.33
C ASP A 51 -17.15 -11.22 2.54
N LEU A 52 -16.00 -11.03 3.20
CA LEU A 52 -15.40 -9.72 3.35
C LEU A 52 -15.07 -9.07 1.99
N THR A 53 -14.64 -9.88 1.02
CA THR A 53 -14.33 -9.42 -0.34
C THR A 53 -15.61 -9.04 -1.08
N ASP A 54 -16.65 -9.87 -1.02
CA ASP A 54 -17.95 -9.59 -1.64
C ASP A 54 -18.52 -8.26 -1.14
N ARG A 55 -18.47 -8.03 0.18
CA ARG A 55 -18.89 -6.76 0.78
C ARG A 55 -18.05 -5.58 0.30
N LEU A 56 -16.74 -5.73 0.19
CA LEU A 56 -15.89 -4.65 -0.32
C LEU A 56 -16.22 -4.32 -1.77
N VAL A 57 -16.38 -5.33 -2.63
CA VAL A 57 -16.73 -5.11 -4.04
C VAL A 57 -18.09 -4.42 -4.15
N ALA A 58 -19.09 -4.84 -3.37
CA ALA A 58 -20.40 -4.19 -3.33
C ALA A 58 -20.31 -2.72 -2.89
N LEU A 59 -19.52 -2.42 -1.85
CA LEU A 59 -19.27 -1.04 -1.41
C LEU A 59 -18.61 -0.18 -2.50
N LEU A 60 -17.67 -0.75 -3.25
CA LEU A 60 -17.03 -0.06 -4.37
C LEU A 60 -18.01 0.22 -5.51
N GLU A 61 -18.87 -0.75 -5.86
CA GLU A 61 -19.89 -0.56 -6.89
C GLU A 61 -20.93 0.50 -6.50
N GLU A 62 -21.29 0.55 -5.22
CA GLU A 62 -22.25 1.51 -4.68
C GLU A 62 -21.66 2.92 -4.63
N GLN A 63 -20.48 3.08 -4.03
CA GLN A 63 -19.95 4.40 -3.65
C GLN A 63 -19.01 5.01 -4.68
N GLU A 64 -18.41 4.22 -5.58
CA GLU A 64 -17.36 4.70 -6.49
C GLU A 64 -17.74 4.50 -7.97
N PRO A 65 -18.23 5.55 -8.67
CA PRO A 65 -18.63 5.47 -10.08
C PRO A 65 -17.53 4.92 -11.01
N ALA A 66 -16.27 5.28 -10.75
CA ALA A 66 -15.12 4.79 -11.52
C ALA A 66 -14.90 3.28 -11.33
N TYR A 67 -15.13 2.77 -10.12
CA TYR A 67 -15.07 1.33 -9.83
C TYR A 67 -16.25 0.57 -10.43
N ARG A 68 -17.46 1.15 -10.49
CA ARG A 68 -18.61 0.50 -11.15
C ARG A 68 -18.30 0.12 -12.60
N ALA A 69 -17.64 1.01 -13.34
CA ALA A 69 -17.19 0.73 -14.71
C ALA A 69 -16.11 -0.37 -14.74
N ALA A 70 -15.16 -0.34 -13.81
CA ALA A 70 -14.09 -1.34 -13.71
C ALA A 70 -14.64 -2.74 -13.36
N VAL A 71 -15.58 -2.83 -12.42
CA VAL A 71 -16.25 -4.08 -12.03
C VAL A 71 -17.08 -4.61 -13.20
N THR A 72 -17.85 -3.75 -13.89
CA THR A 72 -18.63 -4.16 -15.07
C THR A 72 -17.73 -4.74 -16.18
N LYS A 73 -16.53 -4.16 -16.37
CA LYS A 73 -15.58 -4.61 -17.39
C LYS A 73 -14.97 -5.97 -17.07
N ASP A 74 -14.57 -6.20 -15.82
CA ASP A 74 -13.99 -7.47 -15.37
C ASP A 74 -14.28 -7.71 -13.87
N PRO A 75 -15.45 -8.32 -13.56
CA PRO A 75 -15.86 -8.55 -12.18
C PRO A 75 -14.89 -9.49 -11.46
N THR A 76 -14.48 -10.56 -12.14
CA THR A 76 -13.60 -11.60 -11.58
C THR A 76 -12.23 -11.03 -11.23
N ALA A 77 -11.61 -10.25 -12.12
CA ALA A 77 -10.30 -9.66 -11.82
C ALA A 77 -10.38 -8.65 -10.68
N THR A 78 -11.44 -7.84 -10.63
CA THR A 78 -11.64 -6.85 -9.56
C THR A 78 -11.82 -7.54 -8.21
N TRP A 79 -12.65 -8.59 -8.15
CA TRP A 79 -12.82 -9.39 -6.95
C TRP A 79 -11.50 -10.04 -6.50
N GLN A 80 -10.74 -10.64 -7.42
CA GLN A 80 -9.46 -11.28 -7.07
C GLN A 80 -8.41 -10.27 -6.59
N GLU A 81 -8.39 -9.07 -7.13
CA GLU A 81 -7.53 -7.98 -6.66
C GLU A 81 -7.92 -7.56 -5.23
N ALA A 82 -9.20 -7.29 -4.99
CA ALA A 82 -9.73 -6.96 -3.67
C ALA A 82 -9.43 -8.07 -2.65
N HIS A 83 -9.69 -9.33 -3.01
CA HIS A 83 -9.43 -10.50 -2.17
C HIS A 83 -7.96 -10.61 -1.78
N ARG A 84 -7.04 -10.49 -2.75
CA ARG A 84 -5.59 -10.53 -2.47
C ARG A 84 -5.16 -9.38 -1.59
N SER A 85 -5.67 -8.17 -1.82
CA SER A 85 -5.35 -6.99 -1.02
C SER A 85 -5.82 -7.19 0.42
N LEU A 86 -7.10 -7.55 0.62
CA LEU A 86 -7.67 -7.82 1.95
C LEU A 86 -6.92 -8.93 2.67
N ARG A 87 -6.58 -10.03 2.00
CA ARG A 87 -5.78 -11.11 2.60
C ARG A 87 -4.47 -10.59 3.17
N HIS A 88 -3.75 -9.78 2.41
CA HIS A 88 -2.47 -9.21 2.84
C HIS A 88 -2.65 -8.19 3.97
N SER A 89 -3.68 -7.34 3.90
CA SER A 89 -4.00 -6.37 4.93
C SER A 89 -4.36 -7.05 6.26
N VAL A 90 -5.29 -8.01 6.25
CA VAL A 90 -5.71 -8.73 7.46
C VAL A 90 -4.58 -9.61 8.01
N ALA A 91 -3.81 -10.28 7.16
CA ALA A 91 -2.63 -11.04 7.61
C ALA A 91 -1.57 -10.15 8.27
N SER A 92 -1.44 -8.88 7.86
CA SER A 92 -0.53 -7.91 8.48
C SER A 92 -0.94 -7.51 9.90
N LEU A 93 -2.21 -7.72 10.28
CA LEU A 93 -2.65 -7.56 11.66
C LEU A 93 -2.15 -8.69 12.57
N LEU A 94 -1.90 -9.88 12.02
CA LEU A 94 -1.41 -11.06 12.76
C LEU A 94 0.12 -11.10 12.85
N ASP A 95 0.79 -10.69 11.78
CA ASP A 95 2.23 -10.63 11.69
C ASP A 95 2.69 -9.34 11.00
N PRO A 96 2.74 -8.21 11.73
CA PRO A 96 3.14 -6.92 11.17
C PRO A 96 4.56 -6.89 10.62
N ARG A 97 5.42 -7.86 10.96
CA ARG A 97 6.81 -7.91 10.49
C ARG A 97 6.96 -8.80 9.27
N GLY A 98 6.36 -9.99 9.26
CA GLY A 98 6.49 -10.94 8.15
C GLY A 98 5.54 -10.70 6.98
N ALA A 99 4.36 -10.11 7.21
CA ALA A 99 3.37 -9.92 6.14
C ALA A 99 3.44 -8.53 5.46
N ARG A 100 4.09 -7.55 6.09
CA ARG A 100 4.08 -6.14 5.64
C ARG A 100 4.68 -5.94 4.26
N ASP A 101 5.80 -6.58 3.95
CA ASP A 101 6.43 -6.42 2.63
C ASP A 101 5.56 -6.98 1.49
N ALA A 102 4.84 -8.08 1.75
CA ALA A 102 3.92 -8.63 0.77
C ALA A 102 2.71 -7.71 0.55
N ALA A 103 2.18 -7.12 1.63
CA ALA A 103 1.11 -6.12 1.55
C ALA A 103 1.56 -4.87 0.77
N ARG A 104 2.73 -4.32 1.08
CA ARG A 104 3.31 -3.16 0.38
C ARG A 104 3.46 -3.43 -1.12
N ARG A 105 4.05 -4.58 -1.49
CA ARG A 105 4.19 -4.98 -2.90
C ARG A 105 2.82 -5.14 -3.58
N CYS A 106 1.82 -5.67 -2.88
CA CYS A 106 0.47 -5.78 -3.43
C CYS A 106 -0.11 -4.40 -3.73
N SER A 107 -0.05 -3.46 -2.77
CA SER A 107 -0.56 -2.10 -2.95
C SER A 107 0.17 -1.34 -4.04
N TRP A 108 1.50 -1.48 -4.12
CA TRP A 108 2.29 -0.92 -5.20
C TRP A 108 1.84 -1.41 -6.59
N ARG A 109 1.65 -2.74 -6.72
CA ARG A 109 1.15 -3.34 -7.97
C ARG A 109 -0.23 -2.82 -8.34
N ILE A 110 -1.13 -2.65 -7.36
CA ILE A 110 -2.47 -2.10 -7.60
C ILE A 110 -2.35 -0.66 -8.10
N GLY A 111 -1.58 0.20 -7.41
CA GLY A 111 -1.36 1.58 -7.83
C GLY A 111 -0.84 1.71 -9.26
N ALA A 112 0.19 0.92 -9.60
CA ALA A 112 0.72 0.88 -10.95
C ALA A 112 -0.30 0.39 -12.00
N ALA A 113 -1.00 -0.72 -11.73
CA ALA A 113 -1.97 -1.27 -12.66
C ALA A 113 -3.17 -0.34 -12.89
N ARG A 114 -3.63 0.36 -11.85
CA ARG A 114 -4.74 1.32 -11.95
C ARG A 114 -4.34 2.60 -12.69
N ALA A 115 -3.09 3.05 -12.57
CA ALA A 115 -2.54 4.11 -13.42
C ALA A 115 -2.49 3.72 -14.89
N GLU A 116 -2.04 2.50 -15.22
CA GLU A 116 -2.03 1.99 -16.60
C GLU A 116 -3.45 1.92 -17.20
N GLN A 117 -4.46 1.66 -16.35
CA GLN A 117 -5.86 1.60 -16.74
C GLN A 117 -6.56 2.98 -16.77
N GLY A 118 -5.89 4.04 -16.31
CA GLY A 118 -6.47 5.38 -16.23
C GLY A 118 -7.59 5.54 -15.20
N LEU A 119 -7.61 4.70 -14.16
CA LEU A 119 -8.55 4.87 -13.05
C LEU A 119 -8.18 6.13 -12.25
N PRO A 120 -9.12 7.05 -11.95
CA PRO A 120 -8.81 8.24 -11.17
C PRO A 120 -8.17 7.91 -9.81
N LEU A 121 -7.08 8.63 -9.47
CA LEU A 121 -6.32 8.40 -8.24
C LEU A 121 -7.17 8.62 -6.98
N ASP A 122 -8.06 9.61 -6.98
CA ASP A 122 -8.97 9.88 -5.88
C ASP A 122 -9.94 8.72 -5.62
N ALA A 123 -10.52 8.13 -6.67
CA ALA A 123 -11.36 6.94 -6.57
C ALA A 123 -10.58 5.74 -6.02
N LEU A 124 -9.33 5.55 -6.47
CA LEU A 124 -8.44 4.51 -5.96
C LEU A 124 -8.11 4.69 -4.47
N LEU A 125 -7.80 5.92 -4.05
CA LEU A 125 -7.53 6.22 -2.64
C LEU A 125 -8.78 6.04 -1.78
N HIS A 126 -9.96 6.40 -2.31
CA HIS A 126 -11.23 6.16 -1.63
C HIS A 126 -11.46 4.65 -1.43
N ALA A 127 -11.22 3.83 -2.46
CA ALA A 127 -11.34 2.38 -2.35
C ALA A 127 -10.48 1.76 -1.24
N PHE A 128 -9.24 2.24 -1.07
CA PHE A 128 -8.37 1.82 0.04
C PHE A 128 -8.93 2.22 1.42
N ARG A 129 -9.50 3.42 1.54
CA ARG A 129 -10.16 3.87 2.77
C ARG A 129 -11.42 3.07 3.09
N LEU A 130 -12.22 2.71 2.09
CA LEU A 130 -13.38 1.82 2.26
C LEU A 130 -12.93 0.43 2.73
N GLY A 131 -11.91 -0.14 2.11
CA GLY A 131 -11.35 -1.43 2.55
C GLY A 131 -10.86 -1.41 3.99
N GLY A 132 -10.12 -0.37 4.39
CA GLY A 132 -9.68 -0.19 5.77
C GLY A 132 -10.83 -0.03 6.76
N SER A 133 -11.83 0.79 6.42
CA SER A 133 -13.02 1.02 7.23
C SER A 133 -13.85 -0.26 7.42
N LEU A 134 -14.02 -1.03 6.35
CA LEU A 134 -14.72 -2.32 6.38
C LEU A 134 -13.98 -3.32 7.29
N VAL A 135 -12.66 -3.45 7.16
CA VAL A 135 -11.86 -4.33 8.04
C VAL A 135 -12.03 -3.92 9.49
N TRP A 136 -11.93 -2.62 9.80
CA TRP A 136 -12.11 -2.10 11.16
C TRP A 136 -13.51 -2.41 11.72
N GLN A 137 -14.56 -2.12 10.94
CA GLN A 137 -15.94 -2.43 11.31
C GLN A 137 -16.10 -3.92 11.64
N ARG A 138 -15.56 -4.80 10.80
CA ARG A 138 -15.66 -6.26 10.99
C ARG A 138 -14.86 -6.74 12.21
N LEU A 139 -13.71 -6.16 12.51
CA LEU A 139 -12.98 -6.45 13.76
C LEU A 139 -13.81 -6.10 15.01
N VAL A 140 -14.49 -4.94 14.98
CA VAL A 140 -15.37 -4.49 16.07
C VAL A 140 -16.60 -5.39 16.18
N GLU A 141 -17.27 -5.70 15.07
CA GLU A 141 -18.45 -6.57 15.04
C GLU A 141 -18.14 -7.99 15.55
N GLU A 142 -17.06 -8.60 15.07
CA GLU A 142 -16.66 -9.93 15.51
C GLU A 142 -16.28 -9.97 16.99
N THR A 143 -15.57 -8.95 17.47
CA THR A 143 -15.25 -8.85 18.91
C THR A 143 -16.52 -8.64 19.74
N SER A 144 -17.44 -7.77 19.27
CA SER A 144 -18.71 -7.50 19.96
C SER A 144 -19.58 -8.74 20.06
N ARG A 145 -19.57 -9.60 19.04
CA ARG A 145 -20.33 -10.85 19.01
C ARG A 145 -19.70 -11.93 19.90
N ALA A 146 -18.38 -12.04 19.90
CA ALA A 146 -17.67 -13.13 20.58
C ALA A 146 -17.33 -12.83 22.05
N ALA A 147 -17.04 -11.58 22.38
CA ALA A 147 -16.68 -11.12 23.74
C ALA A 147 -16.94 -9.60 23.88
N PRO A 148 -18.19 -9.19 24.14
CA PRO A 148 -18.58 -7.77 24.21
C PRO A 148 -17.70 -6.92 25.16
N GLU A 149 -17.23 -7.51 26.25
CA GLU A 149 -16.36 -6.88 27.26
C GLU A 149 -14.97 -6.50 26.72
N ASP A 150 -14.51 -7.17 25.66
CA ASP A 150 -13.20 -6.99 25.05
C ASP A 150 -13.19 -5.88 24.00
N VAL A 151 -14.35 -5.42 23.51
CA VAL A 151 -14.46 -4.44 22.40
C VAL A 151 -13.68 -3.16 22.70
N ARG A 152 -13.72 -2.68 23.95
CA ARG A 152 -12.98 -1.49 24.39
C ARG A 152 -11.47 -1.62 24.21
N LEU A 153 -10.93 -2.83 24.20
CA LEU A 153 -9.49 -3.07 24.02
C LEU A 153 -9.04 -2.77 22.60
N LEU A 154 -9.93 -2.81 21.60
CA LEU A 154 -9.60 -2.45 20.22
C LEU A 154 -9.13 -0.99 20.09
N VAL A 155 -9.57 -0.08 20.97
CA VAL A 155 -9.12 1.32 20.97
C VAL A 155 -7.59 1.44 21.06
N HIS A 156 -6.93 0.50 21.76
CA HIS A 156 -5.47 0.51 21.92
C HIS A 156 -4.70 0.15 20.65
N VAL A 157 -5.34 -0.51 19.68
CA VAL A 157 -4.73 -0.88 18.38
C VAL A 157 -5.26 -0.04 17.22
N ALA A 158 -6.24 0.83 17.47
CA ALA A 158 -6.89 1.63 16.42
C ALA A 158 -5.89 2.51 15.65
N ALA A 159 -4.96 3.16 16.37
CA ALA A 159 -3.95 4.00 15.76
C ALA A 159 -3.04 3.21 14.80
N ASP A 160 -2.66 1.98 15.16
CA ASP A 160 -1.83 1.13 14.30
C ASP A 160 -2.56 0.70 13.03
N VAL A 161 -3.86 0.39 13.13
CA VAL A 161 -4.71 0.07 11.98
C VAL A 161 -4.83 1.27 11.03
N TRP A 162 -5.09 2.48 11.56
CA TRP A 162 -5.19 3.67 10.73
C TRP A 162 -3.86 4.08 10.11
N ASN A 163 -2.75 3.96 10.84
CA ASN A 163 -1.40 4.17 10.31
C ASN A 163 -1.09 3.20 9.15
N PHE A 164 -1.54 1.96 9.25
CA PHE A 164 -1.41 0.99 8.17
C PHE A 164 -2.21 1.42 6.93
N VAL A 165 -3.47 1.85 7.09
CA VAL A 165 -4.27 2.35 5.95
C VAL A 165 -3.61 3.56 5.29
N ASP A 166 -3.10 4.50 6.08
CA ASP A 166 -2.49 5.73 5.58
C ASP A 166 -1.16 5.48 4.84
N GLU A 167 -0.34 4.56 5.35
CA GLU A 167 0.86 4.05 4.66
C GLU A 167 0.50 3.45 3.29
N HIS A 168 -0.53 2.61 3.25
CA HIS A 168 -0.96 1.95 2.02
C HIS A 168 -1.55 2.94 1.00
N CYS A 169 -2.27 3.96 1.45
CA CYS A 169 -2.72 5.06 0.58
C CYS A 169 -1.53 5.82 -0.03
N THR A 170 -0.50 6.10 0.77
CA THR A 170 0.74 6.75 0.29
C THR A 170 1.44 5.90 -0.76
N LEU A 171 1.63 4.59 -0.50
CA LEU A 171 2.28 3.67 -1.44
C LEU A 171 1.54 3.57 -2.77
N VAL A 172 0.21 3.53 -2.74
CA VAL A 172 -0.62 3.47 -3.94
C VAL A 172 -0.50 4.77 -4.74
N ALA A 173 -0.54 5.92 -4.07
CA ALA A 173 -0.39 7.21 -4.73
C ALA A 173 0.99 7.38 -5.39
N ASP A 174 2.05 6.94 -4.72
CA ASP A 174 3.41 7.02 -5.23
C ASP A 174 3.58 6.11 -6.46
N ALA A 175 3.13 4.85 -6.37
CA ALA A 175 3.15 3.92 -7.49
C ALA A 175 2.36 4.46 -8.68
N TYR A 176 1.17 5.01 -8.42
CA TYR A 176 0.31 5.58 -9.45
C TYR A 176 0.99 6.75 -10.17
N ARG A 177 1.48 7.75 -9.43
CA ARG A 177 2.17 8.92 -10.00
C ARG A 177 3.45 8.54 -10.72
N GLN A 178 4.22 7.59 -10.19
CA GLN A 178 5.43 7.13 -10.86
C GLN A 178 5.10 6.47 -12.20
N THR A 179 4.05 5.64 -12.24
CA THR A 179 3.60 5.01 -13.48
C THR A 179 3.08 6.04 -14.49
N GLU A 180 2.27 7.01 -14.07
CA GLU A 180 1.84 8.10 -14.97
C GLU A 180 3.02 8.89 -15.54
N TRP A 181 4.00 9.22 -14.69
CA TRP A 181 5.22 9.89 -15.14
C TRP A 181 5.99 9.05 -16.16
N GLN A 182 6.13 7.74 -15.93
CA GLN A 182 6.79 6.84 -16.88
C GLN A 182 6.04 6.74 -18.20
N ILE A 183 4.70 6.66 -18.17
CA ILE A 183 3.85 6.64 -19.36
C ILE A 183 4.03 7.95 -20.15
N GLY A 184 3.97 9.10 -19.47
CA GLY A 184 4.18 10.42 -20.08
C GLY A 184 5.56 10.54 -20.74
N ARG A 185 6.62 10.13 -20.03
CA ARG A 185 8.00 10.13 -20.55
C ARG A 185 8.17 9.23 -21.77
N ARG A 186 7.56 8.05 -21.77
CA ARG A 186 7.58 7.13 -22.93
C ARG A 186 6.85 7.73 -24.12
N ARG A 187 5.69 8.36 -23.89
CA ARG A 187 4.91 9.05 -24.94
C ARG A 187 5.70 10.20 -25.55
N GLU A 188 6.30 11.04 -24.73
CA GLU A 188 7.14 12.17 -25.17
C GLU A 188 8.36 11.70 -25.96
N ASN A 189 9.07 10.69 -25.46
CA ASN A 189 10.24 10.15 -26.16
C ASN A 189 9.86 9.54 -27.52
N ARG A 190 8.74 8.82 -27.58
CA ARG A 190 8.21 8.28 -28.84
C ARG A 190 7.89 9.40 -29.83
N ALA A 191 7.21 10.45 -29.39
CA ALA A 191 6.90 11.62 -30.21
C ALA A 191 8.19 12.28 -30.76
N ARG A 192 9.21 12.48 -29.91
CA ARG A 192 10.50 13.04 -30.34
C ARG A 192 11.20 12.18 -31.39
N LEU A 193 11.25 10.87 -31.21
CA LEU A 193 11.88 9.95 -32.17
C LEU A 193 11.13 9.93 -33.52
N LEU A 194 9.80 9.96 -33.50
CA LEU A 194 8.99 10.04 -34.71
C LEU A 194 9.20 11.39 -35.44
N ALA A 195 9.23 12.50 -34.71
CA ALA A 195 9.53 13.81 -35.28
C ALA A 195 10.93 13.86 -35.91
N ALA A 196 11.95 13.36 -35.23
CA ALA A 196 13.31 13.27 -35.77
C ALA A 196 13.34 12.42 -37.04
N GLY A 197 12.71 11.23 -37.04
CA GLY A 197 12.65 10.38 -38.21
C GLY A 197 11.95 11.03 -39.41
N LEU A 198 10.90 11.82 -39.18
CA LEU A 198 10.23 12.59 -40.23
C LEU A 198 11.11 13.71 -40.78
N LEU A 199 11.81 14.46 -39.91
CA LEU A 199 12.68 15.57 -40.32
C LEU A 199 13.95 15.09 -41.01
N ASP A 200 14.52 13.97 -40.57
CA ASP A 200 15.71 13.34 -41.14
C ASP A 200 15.40 12.52 -42.40
N GLY A 201 14.11 12.38 -42.77
CA GLY A 201 13.67 11.58 -43.91
C GLY A 201 13.87 10.07 -43.76
N THR A 202 14.05 9.58 -42.53
CA THR A 202 14.23 8.14 -42.22
C THR A 202 12.93 7.43 -41.85
N GLY A 203 11.83 8.16 -41.66
CA GLY A 203 10.50 7.62 -41.40
C GLY A 203 9.92 6.88 -42.60
N ARG A 204 9.18 5.79 -42.35
CA ARG A 204 8.46 5.05 -43.41
C ARG A 204 7.07 5.64 -43.60
N ILE A 205 6.56 5.61 -44.84
CA ILE A 205 5.18 6.03 -45.15
C ILE A 205 4.16 5.26 -44.31
N ALA A 206 4.40 3.97 -44.05
CA ALA A 206 3.54 3.13 -43.22
C ALA A 206 3.43 3.60 -41.75
N ASP A 207 4.41 4.37 -41.25
CA ASP A 207 4.45 4.84 -39.86
C ASP A 207 3.77 6.23 -39.72
N LEU A 208 3.35 6.87 -40.82
CA LEU A 208 2.73 8.21 -40.81
C LEU A 208 1.47 8.32 -39.94
N PRO A 209 0.52 7.35 -39.96
CA PRO A 209 -0.66 7.40 -39.08
C PRO A 209 -0.32 7.32 -37.60
N GLU A 210 0.80 6.66 -37.27
CA GLU A 210 1.30 6.62 -35.90
C GLU A 210 1.96 7.94 -35.52
N ALA A 211 2.80 8.49 -36.39
CA ALA A 211 3.47 9.77 -36.16
C ALA A 211 2.46 10.92 -36.00
N ALA A 212 1.44 10.99 -36.85
CA ALA A 212 0.34 11.94 -36.75
C ALA A 212 -0.35 11.88 -35.38
N ARG A 213 -0.75 10.68 -34.93
CA ARG A 213 -1.37 10.49 -33.59
C ARG A 213 -0.41 10.80 -32.44
N ALA A 214 0.85 10.41 -32.54
CA ALA A 214 1.83 10.61 -31.48
C ALA A 214 2.20 12.09 -31.29
N LEU A 215 2.22 12.86 -32.39
CA LEU A 215 2.52 14.28 -32.42
C LEU A 215 1.29 15.17 -32.25
N ASP A 216 0.09 14.59 -32.21
CA ASP A 216 -1.20 15.30 -32.20
C ASP A 216 -1.35 16.24 -33.41
N LEU A 217 -0.95 15.76 -34.59
CA LEU A 217 -0.96 16.47 -35.85
C LEU A 217 -1.85 15.73 -36.87
N PRO A 218 -2.67 16.42 -37.68
CA PRO A 218 -3.47 15.77 -38.73
C PRO A 218 -2.60 15.19 -39.85
N GLU A 219 -2.86 13.97 -40.30
CA GLU A 219 -2.11 13.37 -41.43
C GLU A 219 -2.14 14.26 -42.69
N GLN A 220 -3.30 14.86 -42.94
CA GLN A 220 -3.55 15.75 -44.07
C GLN A 220 -3.63 17.19 -43.54
N GLY A 221 -2.46 17.82 -43.43
CA GLY A 221 -2.32 19.20 -42.97
C GLY A 221 -1.32 19.97 -43.82
N ARG A 222 -1.37 21.30 -43.75
CA ARG A 222 -0.33 22.16 -44.32
C ARG A 222 0.71 22.41 -43.24
N TYR A 223 1.94 21.99 -43.50
CA TYR A 223 3.06 22.11 -42.57
C TYR A 223 4.15 22.98 -43.16
N VAL A 224 4.81 23.76 -42.31
CA VAL A 224 6.03 24.51 -42.65
C VAL A 224 7.18 23.88 -41.89
N VAL A 225 8.22 23.48 -42.61
CA VAL A 225 9.48 23.00 -42.00
C VAL A 225 10.47 24.15 -42.03
N VAL A 226 10.98 24.53 -40.87
CA VAL A 226 12.01 25.57 -40.73
C VAL A 226 13.34 24.90 -40.45
N ALA A 227 14.29 25.06 -41.37
CA ALA A 227 15.68 24.68 -41.13
C ALA A 227 16.43 25.89 -40.56
N LEU A 228 17.01 25.73 -39.38
CA LEU A 228 17.90 26.73 -38.79
C LEU A 228 19.34 26.33 -39.12
N THR A 229 20.05 27.18 -39.86
CA THR A 229 21.49 27.08 -40.06
C THR A 229 22.19 27.82 -38.93
N GLY A 230 23.00 27.11 -38.15
CA GLY A 230 23.93 27.71 -37.19
C GLY A 230 25.20 28.23 -37.84
#